data_AF-A0A1G0ZJW6-F1
#
_entry.id   AF-A0A1G0ZJW6-F1
#
_cell.length_a   1.000
_cell.length_b   1.000
_cell.length_c   1.000
_cell.angle_alpha   90.00
_cell.angle_beta   90.00
_cell.angle_gamma   90.00
#
_symmetry.space_group_name_H-M   'P 1'
#
loop_
_entity.id
_entity.type
_entity.pdbx_description
1 polymer ?
#
loop_
_entity_poly.entity_id
_entity_poly.type
_entity_poly.pdbx_seq_one_letter_code
_entity_poly.pdbx_strand_id
1 'polypeptide(L)'
;MRDKVKAFNVGGVDYITKPYRFEEVRARVETHLTLKAAREYLKDKNRFLEYTFSRFVSPKVVETMKLRPISEFLKMERCELTVLFADLRGFTTLANELTPEEIQETLNSFLAVMVARVEEAGGMMDKFLGDGFMALFGAPFRQADHARRALSASVSIQQAHRRWMAERSAEGRQCRPLGIGAAVGETVVGAYGTHNRMEYTALGHVVNLASRLCGAAEAGEILTTPFTRDAALRNVPAGAVPRFLSFLSKGKMRFKNIQETVEVISISPEENKP
;
A
#
# COMPACT_ATOMS: atom_id res chain seq x y z
N MET A 1 -22.50 -21.22 -46.44
CA MET A 1 -21.82 -21.43 -45.13
C MET A 1 -20.49 -20.66 -45.02
N ARG A 2 -19.61 -20.69 -46.03
CA ARG A 2 -18.30 -19.98 -46.00
C ARG A 2 -18.41 -18.47 -45.71
N ASP A 3 -19.43 -17.79 -46.22
CA ASP A 3 -19.56 -16.33 -46.04
C ASP A 3 -20.02 -15.93 -44.64
N LYS A 4 -20.80 -16.78 -43.96
CA LYS A 4 -21.22 -16.56 -42.56
C LYS A 4 -20.04 -16.68 -41.60
N VAL A 5 -19.18 -17.67 -41.83
CA VAL A 5 -17.95 -17.86 -41.04
C VAL A 5 -16.99 -16.69 -41.24
N LYS A 6 -16.83 -16.19 -42.49
CA LYS A 6 -16.06 -14.96 -42.76
C LYS A 6 -16.63 -13.76 -42.01
N ALA A 7 -17.96 -13.58 -42.00
CA ALA A 7 -18.61 -12.48 -41.30
C ALA A 7 -18.37 -12.53 -39.78
N PHE A 8 -18.42 -13.72 -39.16
CA PHE A 8 -18.12 -13.86 -37.74
C PHE A 8 -16.64 -13.64 -37.41
N ASN A 9 -15.71 -14.06 -38.28
CA ASN A 9 -14.28 -13.82 -38.10
C ASN A 9 -13.89 -12.33 -38.15
N VAL A 10 -14.71 -11.48 -38.78
CA VAL A 10 -14.51 -10.01 -38.80
C VAL A 10 -15.37 -9.27 -37.77
N GLY A 11 -15.98 -9.99 -36.82
CA GLY A 11 -16.74 -9.39 -35.71
C GLY A 11 -18.25 -9.30 -35.90
N GLY A 12 -18.81 -9.92 -36.93
CA GLY A 12 -20.25 -10.15 -37.01
C GLY A 12 -20.71 -11.01 -35.83
N VAL A 13 -21.87 -10.71 -35.26
CA VAL A 13 -22.44 -11.46 -34.13
C VAL A 13 -23.80 -12.07 -34.45
N ASP A 14 -24.35 -11.74 -35.61
CA ASP A 14 -25.62 -12.27 -36.12
C ASP A 14 -25.71 -12.12 -37.64
N TYR A 15 -26.63 -12.82 -38.30
CA TYR A 15 -26.91 -12.70 -39.73
C TYR A 15 -28.38 -12.99 -40.03
N ILE A 16 -28.87 -12.45 -41.16
CA ILE A 16 -30.21 -12.72 -41.71
C ILE A 16 -30.07 -13.09 -43.18
N THR A 17 -30.82 -14.09 -43.63
CA THR A 17 -30.81 -14.55 -45.02
C THR A 17 -32.02 -14.02 -45.79
N LYS A 18 -31.85 -13.76 -47.09
CA LYS A 18 -32.95 -13.34 -47.98
C LYS A 18 -33.80 -14.54 -48.43
N PRO A 19 -35.09 -14.33 -48.74
CA PRO A 19 -35.87 -13.11 -48.48
C PRO A 19 -36.09 -12.92 -46.97
N TYR A 20 -35.91 -11.70 -46.45
CA TYR A 20 -36.02 -11.44 -45.01
C TYR A 20 -37.46 -11.14 -44.60
N ARG A 21 -37.81 -11.49 -43.36
CA ARG A 21 -39.07 -11.09 -42.72
C ARG A 21 -38.81 -9.92 -41.80
N PHE A 22 -39.57 -8.83 -41.95
CA PHE A 22 -39.36 -7.60 -41.18
C PHE A 22 -39.47 -7.83 -39.67
N GLU A 23 -40.40 -8.68 -39.24
CA GLU A 23 -40.57 -9.04 -37.82
C GLU A 23 -39.32 -9.73 -37.23
N GLU A 24 -38.67 -10.60 -38.01
CA GLU A 24 -37.44 -11.29 -37.58
C GLU A 24 -36.28 -10.29 -37.45
N VAL A 25 -36.15 -9.38 -38.41
CA VAL A 25 -35.13 -8.31 -38.35
C VAL A 25 -35.34 -7.45 -37.10
N ARG A 26 -36.58 -7.02 -36.84
CA ARG A 26 -36.91 -6.18 -35.69
C ARG A 26 -36.60 -6.89 -34.36
N ALA A 27 -37.05 -8.13 -34.19
CA ALA A 27 -36.81 -8.90 -32.97
C ALA A 27 -35.30 -9.10 -32.68
N ARG A 28 -34.49 -9.32 -33.74
CA ARG A 28 -33.03 -9.43 -33.61
C ARG A 28 -32.39 -8.10 -33.22
N VAL A 29 -32.78 -6.99 -33.87
CA VAL A 29 -32.27 -5.65 -33.52
C VAL A 29 -32.62 -5.31 -32.07
N GLU A 30 -33.86 -5.53 -31.65
CA GLU A 30 -34.29 -5.33 -30.26
C GLU A 30 -33.45 -6.16 -29.29
N THR A 31 -33.22 -7.44 -29.59
CA THR A 31 -32.35 -8.32 -28.79
C THR A 31 -30.92 -7.78 -28.67
N HIS A 32 -30.31 -7.33 -29.77
CA HIS A 32 -28.96 -6.76 -29.76
C HIS A 32 -28.89 -5.45 -28.99
N LEU A 33 -29.92 -4.60 -29.09
CA LEU A 33 -30.02 -3.37 -28.30
C LEU A 33 -30.14 -3.69 -26.80
N THR A 34 -30.97 -4.66 -26.41
CA THR A 34 -31.09 -5.12 -25.02
C THR A 34 -29.76 -5.70 -24.50
N LEU A 35 -29.09 -6.55 -25.29
CA LEU A 35 -27.79 -7.11 -24.92
C LEU A 35 -26.70 -6.03 -24.80
N LYS A 36 -26.71 -5.03 -25.69
CA LYS A 36 -25.79 -3.89 -25.61
C LYS A 36 -26.04 -3.08 -24.34
N ALA A 37 -27.30 -2.74 -24.05
CA ALA A 37 -27.67 -2.01 -22.85
C ALA A 37 -27.31 -2.78 -21.57
N ALA A 38 -27.54 -4.09 -21.53
CA ALA A 38 -27.14 -4.94 -20.40
C ALA A 38 -25.62 -4.98 -20.21
N ARG A 39 -24.84 -5.07 -21.30
CA ARG A 39 -23.37 -5.03 -21.25
C ARG A 39 -22.84 -3.69 -20.75
N GLU A 40 -23.40 -2.58 -21.21
CA GLU A 40 -23.05 -1.23 -20.76
C GLU A 40 -23.39 -1.06 -19.28
N TYR A 41 -24.59 -1.48 -18.85
CA TYR A 41 -24.99 -1.47 -17.45
C TYR A 41 -24.05 -2.29 -16.55
N LEU A 42 -23.67 -3.51 -16.96
CA LEU A 42 -22.72 -4.34 -16.21
C LEU A 42 -21.33 -3.70 -16.13
N LYS A 43 -20.88 -3.08 -17.23
CA LYS A 43 -19.59 -2.39 -17.26
C LYS A 43 -19.58 -1.18 -16.31
N ASP A 44 -20.65 -0.39 -16.30
CA ASP A 44 -20.78 0.76 -15.41
C ASP A 44 -20.93 0.34 -13.95
N LYS A 45 -21.68 -0.73 -13.66
CA LYS A 45 -21.77 -1.33 -12.33
C LYS A 45 -20.41 -1.85 -11.86
N ASN A 46 -19.66 -2.54 -12.71
CA ASN A 46 -18.31 -3.00 -12.36
C ASN A 46 -17.37 -1.83 -12.10
N ARG A 47 -17.39 -0.78 -12.94
CA ARG A 47 -16.57 0.43 -12.71
C ARG A 47 -16.93 1.11 -11.39
N PHE A 48 -18.22 1.23 -11.06
CA PHE A 48 -18.68 1.81 -9.80
C PHE A 48 -18.23 0.98 -8.58
N LEU A 49 -18.34 -0.34 -8.67
CA LEU A 49 -17.86 -1.25 -7.64
C LEU A 49 -16.34 -1.12 -7.47
N GLU A 50 -15.57 -1.16 -8.55
CA GLU A 50 -14.11 -0.97 -8.50
C GLU A 50 -13.72 0.35 -7.85
N TYR A 51 -14.36 1.46 -8.23
CA TYR A 51 -14.13 2.78 -7.64
C TYR A 51 -14.46 2.81 -6.14
N THR A 52 -15.54 2.15 -5.73
CA THR A 52 -15.93 2.11 -4.32
C THR A 52 -14.98 1.22 -3.52
N PHE A 53 -14.65 0.02 -4.02
CA PHE A 53 -13.72 -0.90 -3.38
C PHE A 53 -12.31 -0.32 -3.24
N SER A 54 -11.81 0.43 -4.22
CA SER A 54 -10.47 1.03 -4.17
C SER A 54 -10.30 2.09 -3.07
N ARG A 55 -11.39 2.58 -2.47
CA ARG A 55 -11.34 3.50 -1.32
C ARG A 55 -11.18 2.77 0.02
N PHE A 56 -11.44 1.47 0.05
CA PHE A 56 -11.37 0.65 1.26
C PHE A 56 -10.24 -0.39 1.22
N VAL A 57 -9.70 -0.66 0.03
CA VAL A 57 -8.68 -1.67 -0.21
C VAL A 57 -7.58 -1.05 -1.06
N SER A 58 -6.31 -1.36 -0.78
CA SER A 58 -5.19 -0.84 -1.55
C SER A 58 -5.37 -1.08 -3.06
N PRO A 59 -5.10 -0.09 -3.93
CA PRO A 59 -5.19 -0.24 -5.39
C PRO A 59 -4.41 -1.46 -5.91
N LYS A 60 -3.27 -1.79 -5.29
CA LYS A 60 -2.44 -2.95 -5.67
C LYS A 60 -3.12 -4.29 -5.40
N VAL A 61 -3.91 -4.38 -4.34
CA VAL A 61 -4.72 -5.56 -4.05
C VAL A 61 -5.83 -5.69 -5.10
N VAL A 62 -6.54 -4.61 -5.42
CA VAL A 62 -7.57 -4.61 -6.47
C VAL A 62 -7.00 -5.03 -7.82
N GLU A 63 -5.83 -4.52 -8.19
CA GLU A 63 -5.11 -4.93 -9.40
C GLU A 63 -4.77 -6.42 -9.37
N THR A 64 -4.28 -6.93 -8.24
CA THR A 64 -3.97 -8.36 -8.08
C THR A 64 -5.23 -9.23 -8.23
N MET A 65 -6.37 -8.80 -7.67
CA MET A 65 -7.65 -9.52 -7.79
C MET A 65 -8.19 -9.57 -9.24
N LYS A 66 -7.82 -8.60 -10.08
CA LYS A 66 -8.17 -8.60 -11.51
C LYS A 66 -7.31 -9.58 -12.32
N LEU A 67 -6.06 -9.77 -11.90
CA LEU A 67 -5.07 -10.56 -12.62
C LEU A 67 -5.05 -12.04 -12.21
N ARG A 68 -5.54 -12.37 -11.01
CA ARG A 68 -5.45 -13.72 -10.43
C ARG A 68 -6.80 -14.22 -9.91
N PRO A 69 -7.06 -15.53 -9.94
CA PRO A 69 -8.21 -16.11 -9.25
C PRO A 69 -8.20 -15.77 -7.76
N ILE A 70 -9.38 -15.50 -7.18
CA ILE A 70 -9.51 -15.17 -5.76
C ILE A 70 -8.94 -16.28 -4.84
N SER A 71 -8.95 -17.54 -5.30
CA SER A 71 -8.38 -18.68 -4.58
C SER A 71 -6.87 -18.57 -4.36
N GLU A 72 -6.14 -17.86 -5.23
CA GLU A 72 -4.70 -17.60 -5.02
C GLU A 72 -4.49 -16.48 -4.00
N PHE A 73 -5.40 -15.50 -3.96
CA PHE A 73 -5.39 -14.42 -2.98
C PHE A 73 -5.70 -14.89 -1.56
N LEU A 74 -6.54 -15.93 -1.43
CA LEU A 74 -6.88 -16.57 -0.15
C LEU A 74 -5.70 -17.37 0.47
N LYS A 75 -4.65 -17.67 -0.31
CA LYS A 75 -3.51 -18.41 0.21
C LYS A 75 -2.50 -17.45 0.85
N MET A 76 -2.03 -17.82 2.03
CA MET A 76 -0.86 -17.20 2.62
C MET A 76 0.40 -17.79 1.99
N GLU A 77 1.24 -16.92 1.45
CA GLU A 77 2.53 -17.29 0.89
C GLU A 77 3.66 -16.85 1.82
N ARG A 78 4.61 -17.74 2.08
CA ARG A 78 5.85 -17.37 2.77
C ARG A 78 6.74 -16.55 1.83
N CYS A 79 7.28 -15.47 2.35
CA CYS A 79 8.22 -14.62 1.63
C CYS A 79 9.04 -13.72 2.55
N GLU A 80 10.14 -13.19 2.02
CA GLU A 80 10.80 -12.03 2.60
C GLU A 80 10.16 -10.73 2.07
N LEU A 81 9.85 -9.80 2.97
CA LEU A 81 9.36 -8.47 2.63
C LEU A 81 9.86 -7.44 3.67
N THR A 82 9.58 -6.15 3.44
CA THR A 82 9.82 -5.11 4.45
C THR A 82 8.52 -4.55 4.96
N VAL A 83 8.40 -4.50 6.29
CA VAL A 83 7.28 -3.87 7.00
C VAL A 83 7.74 -2.52 7.51
N LEU A 84 6.93 -1.49 7.30
CA LEU A 84 7.12 -0.14 7.82
C LEU A 84 5.92 0.22 8.69
N PHE A 85 6.18 0.71 9.90
CA PHE A 85 5.22 1.37 10.76
C PHE A 85 5.61 2.84 10.92
N ALA A 86 4.62 3.72 10.96
CA ALA A 86 4.80 5.12 11.30
C ALA A 86 3.65 5.57 12.20
N ASP A 87 3.94 6.40 13.21
CA ASP A 87 2.97 6.74 14.25
C ASP A 87 3.31 8.08 14.92
N LEU A 88 2.29 8.92 15.13
CA LEU A 88 2.44 10.30 15.63
C LEU A 88 2.71 10.30 17.14
N ARG A 89 3.83 10.89 17.55
CA ARG A 89 4.25 10.89 18.96
C ARG A 89 3.32 11.77 19.80
N GLY A 90 2.66 11.16 20.78
CA GLY A 90 1.79 11.87 21.73
C GLY A 90 0.49 12.38 21.11
N PHE A 91 0.04 11.80 19.97
CA PHE A 91 -1.21 12.20 19.35
C PHE A 91 -2.42 11.85 20.22
N THR A 92 -2.41 10.74 20.96
CA THR A 92 -3.51 10.40 21.88
C THR A 92 -3.77 11.52 22.89
N THR A 93 -2.71 12.17 23.41
CA THR A 93 -2.86 13.32 24.31
C THR A 93 -3.43 14.53 23.56
N LEU A 94 -2.92 14.81 22.36
CA LEU A 94 -3.44 15.88 21.50
C LEU A 94 -4.92 15.68 21.16
N ALA A 95 -5.34 14.46 20.87
CA ALA A 95 -6.72 14.14 20.51
C ALA A 95 -7.71 14.48 21.65
N ASN A 96 -7.26 14.53 22.91
CA ASN A 96 -8.12 14.98 24.02
C ASN A 96 -8.34 16.51 24.04
N GLU A 97 -7.50 17.27 23.33
CA GLU A 97 -7.57 18.73 23.22
C GLU A 97 -8.32 19.18 21.96
N LEU A 98 -8.52 18.28 20.99
CA LEU A 98 -9.13 18.56 19.70
C LEU A 98 -10.59 18.10 19.65
N THR A 99 -11.40 18.76 18.83
CA THR A 99 -12.73 18.28 18.45
C THR A 99 -12.64 17.05 17.54
N PRO A 100 -13.67 16.18 17.48
CA PRO A 100 -13.72 15.06 16.55
C PRO A 100 -13.49 15.44 15.09
N GLU A 101 -14.01 16.60 14.67
CA GLU A 101 -13.85 17.14 13.32
C GLU A 101 -12.40 17.55 13.05
N GLU A 102 -11.73 18.18 14.01
CA GLU A 102 -10.30 18.53 13.91
C GLU A 102 -9.40 17.30 13.91
N ILE A 103 -9.72 16.27 14.71
CA ILE A 103 -9.02 14.98 14.68
C ILE A 103 -9.13 14.37 13.29
N GLN A 104 -10.34 14.32 12.73
CA GLN A 104 -10.58 13.74 11.42
C GLN A 104 -9.85 14.51 10.31
N GLU A 105 -9.91 15.84 10.32
CA GLU A 105 -9.19 16.69 9.35
C GLU A 105 -7.67 16.50 9.45
N THR A 106 -7.15 16.44 10.68
CA THR A 106 -5.72 16.25 10.93
C THR A 106 -5.26 14.89 10.42
N LEU A 107 -5.97 13.81 10.78
CA LEU A 107 -5.62 12.46 10.35
C LEU A 107 -5.77 12.26 8.84
N ASN A 108 -6.84 12.78 8.23
CA ASN A 108 -7.04 12.64 6.79
C ASN A 108 -5.97 13.40 5.99
N SER A 109 -5.64 14.63 6.39
CA SER A 109 -4.59 15.42 5.72
C SER A 109 -3.21 14.80 5.92
N PHE A 110 -2.90 14.33 7.13
CA PHE A 110 -1.69 13.57 7.44
C PHE A 110 -1.57 12.32 6.56
N LEU A 111 -2.59 11.44 6.58
CA LEU A 111 -2.57 10.18 5.83
C LEU A 111 -2.47 10.40 4.32
N ALA A 112 -3.12 11.42 3.77
CA ALA A 112 -3.02 11.74 2.35
C ALA A 112 -1.57 12.01 1.91
N VAL A 113 -0.81 12.77 2.72
CA VAL A 113 0.59 13.07 2.44
C VAL A 113 1.47 11.81 2.57
N MET A 114 1.21 10.97 3.58
CA MET A 114 2.03 9.77 3.84
C MET A 114 1.77 8.63 2.85
N VAL A 115 0.51 8.39 2.49
CA VAL A 115 0.10 7.39 1.49
C VAL A 115 0.82 7.66 0.17
N ALA A 116 0.83 8.92 -0.29
CA ALA A 116 1.51 9.30 -1.53
C ALA A 116 2.99 8.90 -1.54
N ARG A 117 3.72 9.10 -0.41
CA ARG A 117 5.14 8.73 -0.31
C ARG A 117 5.36 7.22 -0.32
N VAL A 118 4.49 6.45 0.34
CA VAL A 118 4.54 4.98 0.31
C VAL A 118 4.31 4.47 -1.11
N GLU A 119 3.29 4.98 -1.80
CA GLU A 119 2.92 4.55 -3.16
C GLU A 119 3.99 4.92 -4.20
N GLU A 120 4.55 6.13 -4.14
CA GLU A 120 5.66 6.58 -5.00
C GLU A 120 6.90 5.69 -4.88
N ALA A 121 7.20 5.22 -3.66
CA ALA A 121 8.29 4.27 -3.43
C ALA A 121 7.97 2.83 -3.89
N GLY A 122 6.73 2.57 -4.32
CA GLY A 122 6.25 1.26 -4.71
C GLY A 122 5.80 0.40 -3.53
N GLY A 123 5.58 0.96 -2.36
CA GLY A 123 4.96 0.27 -1.22
C GLY A 123 3.45 0.09 -1.40
N MET A 124 2.86 -0.72 -0.53
CA MET A 124 1.41 -0.91 -0.41
C MET A 124 1.01 -0.47 1.00
N MET A 125 0.03 0.43 1.10
CA MET A 125 -0.57 0.73 2.39
C MET A 125 -1.41 -0.46 2.85
N ASP A 126 -1.10 -1.02 4.02
CA ASP A 126 -1.78 -2.20 4.55
C ASP A 126 -3.01 -1.80 5.36
N LYS A 127 -2.79 -1.01 6.42
CA LYS A 127 -3.86 -0.51 7.29
C LYS A 127 -3.44 0.75 8.04
N PHE A 128 -4.46 1.54 8.39
CA PHE A 128 -4.33 2.65 9.33
C PHE A 128 -4.52 2.13 10.76
N LEU A 129 -3.81 2.72 11.70
CA LEU A 129 -3.69 2.29 13.09
C LEU A 129 -3.89 3.51 14.00
N GLY A 130 -5.12 4.02 14.06
CA GLY A 130 -5.40 5.27 14.78
C GLY A 130 -4.65 6.44 14.14
N ASP A 131 -3.61 6.90 14.81
CA ASP A 131 -2.72 8.00 14.44
C ASP A 131 -1.44 7.56 13.70
N GLY A 132 -1.35 6.27 13.39
CA GLY A 132 -0.29 5.68 12.60
C GLY A 132 -0.78 4.85 11.41
N PHE A 133 0.15 4.22 10.71
CA PHE A 133 -0.13 3.30 9.63
C PHE A 133 0.92 2.21 9.52
N MET A 134 0.55 1.12 8.84
CA MET A 134 1.44 0.06 8.40
C MET A 134 1.48 0.00 6.88
N ALA A 135 2.69 -0.13 6.33
CA ALA A 135 2.94 -0.33 4.91
C ALA A 135 3.84 -1.54 4.67
N LEU A 136 3.65 -2.19 3.52
CA LEU A 136 4.40 -3.36 3.07
C LEU A 136 5.14 -3.05 1.76
N PHE A 137 6.39 -3.51 1.65
CA PHE A 137 7.19 -3.46 0.44
C PHE A 137 7.59 -4.87 0.05
N GLY A 138 7.45 -5.24 -1.22
CA GLY A 138 7.56 -6.63 -1.69
C GLY A 138 6.25 -7.44 -1.66
N ALA A 139 5.13 -6.77 -1.38
CA ALA A 139 3.77 -7.29 -1.49
C ALA A 139 2.83 -6.22 -2.12
N PRO A 140 1.76 -6.60 -2.84
CA PRO A 140 1.41 -7.97 -3.22
C PRO A 140 2.28 -8.49 -4.37
N PHE A 141 3.01 -7.59 -5.04
CA PHE A 141 3.98 -7.92 -6.07
C PHE A 141 5.39 -8.00 -5.47
N ARG A 142 6.15 -9.04 -5.87
CA ARG A 142 7.54 -9.23 -5.44
C ARG A 142 8.42 -8.09 -5.93
N GLN A 143 9.29 -7.60 -5.05
CA GLN A 143 10.24 -6.53 -5.35
C GLN A 143 11.60 -6.96 -4.82
N ALA A 144 12.60 -7.14 -5.68
CA ALA A 144 13.94 -7.54 -5.22
C ALA A 144 14.62 -6.45 -4.36
N ASP A 145 14.20 -5.19 -4.51
CA ASP A 145 14.73 -4.01 -3.83
C ASP A 145 13.78 -3.49 -2.74
N HIS A 146 12.89 -4.34 -2.20
CA HIS A 146 11.87 -3.97 -1.21
C HIS A 146 12.45 -3.25 0.02
N ALA A 147 13.59 -3.72 0.55
CA ALA A 147 14.26 -3.11 1.68
C ALA A 147 14.72 -1.68 1.39
N ARG A 148 15.36 -1.47 0.23
CA ARG A 148 15.82 -0.15 -0.21
C ARG A 148 14.65 0.81 -0.39
N ARG A 149 13.58 0.36 -1.05
CA ARG A 149 12.35 1.15 -1.24
C ARG A 149 11.74 1.58 0.09
N ALA A 150 11.64 0.67 1.05
CA ALA A 150 11.10 0.96 2.37
C ALA A 150 11.94 2.01 3.12
N LEU A 151 13.27 1.88 3.12
CA LEU A 151 14.13 2.86 3.80
C LEU A 151 14.10 4.23 3.12
N SER A 152 14.08 4.27 1.78
CA SER A 152 13.88 5.51 1.02
C SER A 152 12.51 6.15 1.33
N ALA A 153 11.45 5.33 1.39
CA ALA A 153 10.13 5.79 1.76
C ALA A 153 10.12 6.38 3.17
N SER A 154 10.73 5.72 4.16
CA SER A 154 10.83 6.24 5.53
C SER A 154 11.44 7.65 5.57
N VAL A 155 12.54 7.87 4.86
CA VAL A 155 13.18 9.20 4.78
C VAL A 155 12.26 10.21 4.09
N SER A 156 11.65 9.83 2.97
CA SER A 156 10.74 10.71 2.23
C SER A 156 9.47 11.06 3.00
N ILE A 157 8.91 10.11 3.75
CA ILE A 157 7.79 10.27 4.68
C ILE A 157 8.17 11.29 5.74
N GLN A 158 9.35 11.13 6.35
CA GLN A 158 9.79 12.03 7.40
C GLN A 158 10.04 13.46 6.90
N GLN A 159 10.59 13.63 5.71
CA GLN A 159 10.74 14.93 5.06
C GLN A 159 9.39 15.56 4.68
N ALA A 160 8.46 14.79 4.13
CA ALA A 160 7.12 15.26 3.81
C ALA A 160 6.33 15.65 5.07
N HIS A 161 6.44 14.86 6.13
CA HIS A 161 5.83 15.14 7.42
C HIS A 161 6.38 16.43 8.05
N ARG A 162 7.70 16.66 8.00
CA ARG A 162 8.28 17.94 8.46
C ARG A 162 7.70 19.15 7.73
N ARG A 163 7.48 19.06 6.42
CA ARG A 163 6.85 20.12 5.63
C ARG A 163 5.39 20.33 6.00
N TRP A 164 4.63 19.24 6.10
CA TRP A 164 3.23 19.27 6.54
C TRP A 164 3.07 19.88 7.94
N MET A 165 3.97 19.56 8.89
CA MET A 165 3.98 20.21 10.20
C MET A 165 4.27 21.71 10.12
N ALA A 166 5.19 22.14 9.26
CA ALA A 166 5.53 23.55 9.09
C ALA A 166 4.34 24.35 8.52
N GLU A 167 3.64 23.80 7.53
CA GLU A 167 2.43 24.37 6.95
C GLU A 167 1.32 24.55 8.00
N ARG A 168 1.01 23.49 8.76
CA ARG A 168 0.01 23.55 9.83
C ARG A 168 0.40 24.50 10.97
N SER A 169 1.69 24.53 11.33
CA SER A 169 2.17 25.48 12.34
C SER A 169 2.00 26.93 11.87
N ALA A 170 2.16 27.22 10.57
CA ALA A 170 1.91 28.54 10.02
C ALA A 170 0.41 28.92 10.06
N GLU A 171 -0.48 27.93 10.04
CA GLU A 171 -1.93 28.09 10.24
C GLU A 171 -2.34 28.14 11.73
N GLY A 172 -1.38 28.11 12.67
CA GLY A 172 -1.65 28.10 14.11
C GLY A 172 -2.20 26.77 14.65
N ARG A 173 -2.07 25.68 13.88
CA ARG A 173 -2.58 24.35 14.25
C ARG A 173 -1.50 23.51 14.92
N GLN A 174 -1.88 22.79 15.98
CA GLN A 174 -0.99 21.89 16.69
C GLN A 174 -0.55 20.72 15.80
N CYS A 175 0.72 20.32 15.94
CA CYS A 175 1.33 19.22 15.20
C CYS A 175 2.13 18.33 16.14
N ARG A 176 2.28 17.04 15.79
CA ARG A 176 3.08 16.08 16.55
C ARG A 176 4.15 15.47 15.66
N PRO A 177 5.37 15.25 16.18
CA PRO A 177 6.43 14.61 15.40
C PRO A 177 6.08 13.15 15.10
N LEU A 178 6.71 12.60 14.06
CA LEU A 178 6.48 11.22 13.62
C LEU A 178 7.68 10.35 14.02
N GLY A 179 7.38 9.16 14.54
CA GLY A 179 8.35 8.08 14.70
C GLY A 179 8.11 7.00 13.65
N ILE A 180 9.18 6.42 13.10
CA ILE A 180 9.10 5.39 12.06
C ILE A 180 9.94 4.17 12.45
N GLY A 181 9.40 2.98 12.25
CA GLY A 181 10.12 1.72 12.40
C GLY A 181 10.00 0.85 11.15
N ALA A 182 11.12 0.36 10.63
CA ALA A 182 11.14 -0.53 9.47
C ALA A 182 11.96 -1.79 9.73
N ALA A 183 11.45 -2.95 9.30
CA ALA A 183 12.16 -4.23 9.42
C ALA A 183 11.95 -5.13 8.20
N VAL A 184 13.05 -5.76 7.76
CA VAL A 184 13.05 -6.87 6.78
C VAL A 184 13.00 -8.20 7.51
N GLY A 185 12.30 -9.18 6.93
CA GLY A 185 12.34 -10.55 7.40
C GLY A 185 11.37 -11.47 6.67
N GLU A 186 11.55 -12.76 6.89
CA GLU A 186 10.59 -13.77 6.45
C GLU A 186 9.26 -13.62 7.19
N THR A 187 8.18 -13.74 6.44
CA THR A 187 6.80 -13.59 6.93
C THR A 187 5.88 -14.43 6.04
N VAL A 188 4.61 -14.55 6.43
CA VAL A 188 3.56 -14.95 5.49
C VAL A 188 2.73 -13.72 5.11
N VAL A 189 2.34 -13.62 3.84
CA VAL A 189 1.47 -12.56 3.32
C VAL A 189 0.32 -13.19 2.53
N GLY A 190 -0.88 -12.67 2.68
CA GLY A 190 -2.07 -13.18 2.00
C GLY A 190 -3.34 -12.69 2.67
N ALA A 191 -4.49 -13.17 2.21
CA ALA A 191 -5.75 -12.88 2.87
C ALA A 191 -5.86 -13.63 4.21
N TYR A 192 -6.15 -12.89 5.27
CA TYR A 192 -6.36 -13.35 6.63
C TYR A 192 -7.72 -12.89 7.15
N GLY A 193 -8.44 -13.75 7.87
CA GLY A 193 -9.70 -13.35 8.51
C GLY A 193 -10.75 -14.45 8.48
N THR A 194 -12.02 -14.03 8.53
CA THR A 194 -13.19 -14.93 8.49
C THR A 194 -13.86 -14.87 7.13
N HIS A 195 -14.80 -15.79 6.89
CA HIS A 195 -15.60 -15.83 5.67
C HIS A 195 -16.28 -14.49 5.31
N ASN A 196 -16.62 -13.66 6.32
CA ASN A 196 -17.30 -12.38 6.13
C ASN A 196 -16.36 -11.17 6.20
N ARG A 197 -15.11 -11.35 6.62
CA ARG A 197 -14.16 -10.25 6.78
C ARG A 197 -12.74 -10.74 6.57
N MET A 198 -12.19 -10.39 5.42
CA MET A 198 -10.82 -10.72 5.02
C MET A 198 -9.99 -9.44 4.92
N GLU A 199 -8.75 -9.50 5.39
CA GLU A 199 -7.72 -8.48 5.23
C GLU A 199 -6.53 -9.10 4.52
N TYR A 200 -6.04 -8.49 3.46
CA TYR A 200 -4.76 -8.88 2.88
C TYR A 200 -3.65 -8.22 3.66
N THR A 201 -2.83 -8.99 4.35
CA THR A 201 -1.83 -8.45 5.27
C THR A 201 -0.66 -9.41 5.47
N ALA A 202 0.42 -8.90 6.07
CA ALA A 202 1.55 -9.71 6.49
C ALA A 202 1.37 -10.16 7.95
N LEU A 203 1.73 -11.40 8.26
CA LEU A 203 1.78 -11.94 9.61
C LEU A 203 3.16 -12.53 9.89
N GLY A 204 3.73 -12.23 11.05
CA GLY A 204 4.97 -12.86 11.50
C GLY A 204 5.78 -11.98 12.43
N HIS A 205 6.95 -12.51 12.81
CA HIS A 205 7.87 -11.83 13.72
C HIS A 205 8.33 -10.46 13.19
N VAL A 206 8.54 -10.33 11.88
CA VAL A 206 8.97 -9.06 11.26
C VAL A 206 7.97 -7.92 11.47
N VAL A 207 6.66 -8.22 11.45
CA VAL A 207 5.59 -7.24 11.70
C VAL A 207 5.69 -6.70 13.13
N ASN A 208 5.85 -7.62 14.10
CA ASN A 208 6.03 -7.26 15.49
C ASN A 208 7.31 -6.45 15.70
N LEU A 209 8.42 -6.85 15.07
CA LEU A 209 9.69 -6.13 15.16
C LEU A 209 9.57 -4.70 14.60
N ALA A 210 8.99 -4.52 13.43
CA ALA A 210 8.79 -3.19 12.83
C ALA A 210 7.93 -2.29 13.73
N SER A 211 6.84 -2.82 14.29
CA SER A 211 5.99 -2.10 15.25
C SER A 211 6.76 -1.71 16.52
N ARG A 212 7.63 -2.58 17.05
CA ARG A 212 8.44 -2.30 18.24
C ARG A 212 9.51 -1.25 17.98
N LEU A 213 10.16 -1.28 16.82
CA LEU A 213 11.08 -0.24 16.38
C LEU A 213 10.36 1.11 16.28
N CYS A 214 9.16 1.15 15.70
CA CYS A 214 8.35 2.37 15.62
C CYS A 214 7.93 2.88 17.01
N GLY A 215 7.62 1.98 17.93
CA GLY A 215 7.28 2.33 19.31
C GLY A 215 8.47 2.92 20.10
N ALA A 216 9.70 2.50 19.80
CA ALA A 216 10.91 3.03 20.43
C ALA A 216 11.50 4.24 19.71
N ALA A 217 11.07 4.54 18.48
CA ALA A 217 11.54 5.70 17.74
C ALA A 217 11.13 6.99 18.44
N GLU A 218 12.12 7.84 18.68
CA GLU A 218 11.93 9.18 19.23
C GLU A 218 11.29 10.14 18.20
N ALA A 219 10.98 11.35 18.64
CA ALA A 219 10.46 12.40 17.77
C ALA A 219 11.41 12.68 16.61
N GLY A 220 10.95 12.48 15.38
CA GLY A 220 11.81 12.74 14.23
C GLY A 220 12.61 11.51 13.76
N GLU A 221 12.59 10.41 14.51
CA GLU A 221 13.51 9.29 14.32
C GLU A 221 12.95 8.19 13.41
N ILE A 222 13.85 7.58 12.64
CA ILE A 222 13.59 6.38 11.84
C ILE A 222 14.50 5.28 12.39
N LEU A 223 13.91 4.21 12.93
CA LEU A 223 14.65 3.06 13.46
C LEU A 223 14.54 1.83 12.55
N THR A 224 15.65 1.11 12.44
CA THR A 224 15.71 -0.17 11.73
C THR A 224 16.75 -1.11 12.35
N THR A 225 17.03 -2.24 11.70
CA THR A 225 18.06 -3.21 12.11
C THR A 225 19.22 -3.26 11.12
N PRO A 226 20.42 -3.72 11.54
CA PRO A 226 21.53 -4.01 10.63
C PRO A 226 21.14 -4.94 9.49
N PHE A 227 20.33 -5.97 9.77
CA PHE A 227 19.83 -6.90 8.74
C PHE A 227 19.03 -6.17 7.66
N THR A 228 18.20 -5.20 8.04
CA THR A 228 17.41 -4.40 7.09
C THR A 228 18.30 -3.48 6.26
N ARG A 229 19.31 -2.85 6.87
CA ARG A 229 20.34 -2.08 6.14
C ARG A 229 21.05 -2.96 5.13
N ASP A 230 21.56 -4.11 5.56
CA ASP A 230 22.32 -5.00 4.68
C ASP A 230 21.44 -5.46 3.52
N ALA A 231 20.17 -5.79 3.78
CA ALA A 231 19.19 -6.09 2.75
C ALA A 231 18.95 -4.94 1.75
N ALA A 232 18.94 -3.69 2.22
CA ALA A 232 18.79 -2.50 1.38
C ALA A 232 20.05 -2.20 0.53
N LEU A 233 21.22 -2.65 0.99
CA LEU A 233 22.50 -2.48 0.30
C LEU A 233 22.85 -3.66 -0.63
N ARG A 234 22.10 -4.77 -0.57
CA ARG A 234 22.30 -5.92 -1.47
C ARG A 234 22.17 -5.49 -2.94
N ASN A 235 23.08 -5.99 -3.77
CA ASN A 235 23.12 -5.76 -5.23
C ASN A 235 23.17 -4.28 -5.65
N VAL A 236 23.60 -3.38 -4.76
CA VAL A 236 23.87 -2.00 -5.12
C VAL A 236 25.31 -1.88 -5.63
N PRO A 237 25.55 -1.44 -6.88
CA PRO A 237 26.90 -1.23 -7.38
C PRO A 237 27.69 -0.29 -6.44
N ALA A 238 28.98 -0.59 -6.22
CA ALA A 238 29.85 0.30 -5.46
C ALA A 238 29.83 1.71 -6.10
N GLY A 239 29.38 2.73 -5.34
CA GLY A 239 29.18 4.10 -5.84
C GLY A 239 27.74 4.47 -6.22
N ALA A 240 26.83 3.50 -6.35
CA ALA A 240 25.39 3.70 -6.48
C ALA A 240 24.63 3.48 -5.16
N VAL A 241 25.37 3.22 -4.06
CA VAL A 241 24.81 3.30 -2.70
C VAL A 241 24.16 4.66 -2.61
N PRO A 242 22.85 4.73 -2.36
CA PRO A 242 22.22 6.01 -2.35
C PRO A 242 22.86 6.86 -1.25
N ARG A 243 23.49 7.99 -1.65
CA ARG A 243 24.13 9.01 -0.79
C ARG A 243 23.13 9.73 0.12
N PHE A 244 22.07 9.05 0.55
CA PHE A 244 20.95 9.63 1.28
C PHE A 244 20.62 8.86 2.56
N LEU A 245 21.39 7.84 2.94
CA LEU A 245 21.17 7.08 4.19
C LEU A 245 22.45 7.07 5.03
N SER A 246 22.50 7.89 6.07
CA SER A 246 23.46 7.70 7.15
C SER A 246 22.87 6.77 8.21
N PHE A 247 23.66 5.80 8.67
CA PHE A 247 23.27 4.85 9.71
C PHE A 247 24.05 5.11 10.98
N LEU A 248 23.34 5.30 12.09
CA LEU A 248 23.94 5.47 13.42
C LEU A 248 23.51 4.31 14.31
N SER A 249 24.46 3.64 14.97
CA SER A 249 24.11 2.59 15.94
C SER A 249 23.46 3.19 17.17
N LYS A 250 22.29 2.64 17.56
CA LYS A 250 21.59 2.94 18.81
C LYS A 250 21.83 1.86 19.87
N GLY A 251 22.73 0.91 19.58
CA GLY A 251 23.05 -0.22 20.45
C GLY A 251 21.97 -1.31 20.45
N LYS A 252 22.01 -2.14 21.48
CA LYS A 252 21.08 -3.26 21.65
C LYS A 252 19.88 -2.84 22.50
N MET A 253 18.68 -3.06 21.99
CA MET A 253 17.42 -2.77 22.68
C MET A 253 16.68 -4.08 22.98
N ARG A 254 15.94 -4.10 24.09
CA ARG A 254 15.02 -5.20 24.43
C ARG A 254 13.59 -4.75 24.19
N PHE A 255 12.83 -5.55 23.46
CA PHE A 255 11.44 -5.27 23.13
C PHE A 255 10.49 -6.27 23.79
N LYS A 256 9.29 -5.80 24.15
CA LYS A 256 8.23 -6.67 24.68
C LYS A 256 7.88 -7.77 23.66
N ASN A 257 7.89 -9.02 24.11
CA ASN A 257 7.63 -10.23 23.33
C ASN A 257 8.68 -10.54 22.24
N ILE A 258 9.90 -10.01 22.38
CA ILE A 258 11.09 -10.46 21.63
C ILE A 258 12.10 -10.96 22.66
N GLN A 259 12.44 -12.25 22.61
CA GLN A 259 13.25 -12.90 23.65
C GLN A 259 14.68 -12.34 23.69
N GLU A 260 15.25 -12.09 22.51
CA GLU A 260 16.62 -11.62 22.35
C GLU A 260 16.68 -10.09 22.25
N THR A 261 17.83 -9.53 22.65
CA THR A 261 18.11 -8.12 22.38
C THR A 261 18.36 -7.92 20.89
N VAL A 262 17.73 -6.90 20.33
CA VAL A 262 17.86 -6.55 18.91
C VAL A 262 18.83 -5.39 18.78
N GLU A 263 19.79 -5.50 17.88
CA GLU A 263 20.63 -4.36 17.50
C GLU A 263 19.82 -3.39 16.63
N VAL A 264 19.83 -2.13 17.04
CA VAL A 264 19.02 -1.07 16.43
C VAL A 264 19.95 -0.01 15.86
N ILE A 265 19.59 0.48 14.68
CA ILE A 265 20.25 1.61 14.04
C ILE A 265 19.20 2.67 13.69
N SER A 266 19.58 3.94 13.80
CA SER A 266 18.78 5.04 13.28
C SER A 266 19.22 5.40 11.87
N ILE A 267 18.29 5.93 11.10
CA ILE A 267 18.49 6.39 9.74
C ILE A 267 18.20 7.89 9.69
N SER A 268 19.08 8.64 9.03
CA SER A 268 18.83 10.03 8.66
C SER A 268 19.22 10.26 7.20
N PRO A 269 18.59 11.25 6.53
CA PRO A 269 19.14 11.78 5.29
C PRO A 269 20.57 12.25 5.55
N GLU A 270 21.50 11.87 4.69
CA GLU A 270 22.86 12.40 4.73
C GLU A 270 22.74 13.92 4.48
N GLU A 271 22.90 14.74 5.51
CA GLU A 271 23.04 16.18 5.32
C GLU A 271 24.30 16.37 4.48
N ASN A 272 24.20 17.13 3.37
CA ASN A 272 25.38 17.62 2.66
C ASN A 272 26.26 18.27 3.72
N LYS A 273 27.34 17.58 4.12
CA LYS A 273 28.42 18.25 4.83
C LYS A 273 28.87 19.40 3.91
N PRO A 274 28.92 20.64 4.41
CA PRO A 274 29.39 21.78 3.62
C PRO A 274 30.81 21.54 3.09
#